data_AF-A0A1B9DWH9-F1
#
_entry.id   AF-A0A1B9DWH9-F1
#
_cell.length_a   1.000
_cell.length_b   1.000
_cell.length_c   1.000
_cell.angle_alpha   90.00
_cell.angle_beta   90.00
_cell.angle_gamma   90.00
#
_symmetry.space_group_name_H-M   'P 1'
#
loop_
_entity.id
_entity.type
_entity.pdbx_description
1 polymer ?
#
loop_
_entity_poly.entity_id
_entity_poly.type
_entity_poly.pdbx_seq_one_letter_code
_entity_poly.pdbx_strand_id
1 'polypeptide(L)'
;MKLLDLKIEKYKNLSNFHWEITEDNASPALLLMGKNASGKTNVLEAMIQIFDFLIHSQSKKAPFKFSITYVLEVTTINIKCNKNEALEGVSIDEVFVPVSEIRRVNNTFRAPNHTDLESLLPENIILYYSGFSGRFNTVSNKFKQEYSKLFRRQKAVALPPIIALEPIHYQMILLALFSFSNDAPIYEDFFKKYFNITALDSFEIHIKKHTGWIKDHTFENFFDTDGIVRNFIEKIHLVQLDEDAEGLPVLHRSTKYNERINWITYKFKGNNALLKLKEIFGYEDDIFKLLNILHTTKNLAGITLKVKKENIDVSIPFNGLSEGEQQFLAIKGMIYLLQGKNSLFLWDEPDTYLNPSWQWDLIPDLEINNTQYAEEDYAEEDYFQGAIQRDQFILTTHSPVLLSTVKKQAYYIDKGTISSIKNTYGLTVDESLIKQNITPRIEEVDNALKTYLELIATGQSQSEEALQLRAKLEQTMGANHQELQRANVLINFYE
;
A
#
# COMPACT_ATOMS: atom_id res chain seq x y z
N MET A 1 -10.39 7.18 -7.69
CA MET A 1 -10.27 6.55 -9.03
C MET A 1 -10.77 5.11 -8.94
N LYS A 2 -11.49 4.58 -9.95
CA LYS A 2 -11.84 3.15 -10.09
C LYS A 2 -11.55 2.67 -11.52
N LEU A 3 -10.81 1.58 -11.68
CA LEU A 3 -10.44 1.07 -13.01
C LEU A 3 -11.64 0.36 -13.66
N LEU A 4 -11.88 0.62 -14.96
CA LEU A 4 -12.93 -0.04 -15.75
C LEU A 4 -12.35 -0.89 -16.89
N ASP A 5 -11.35 -0.39 -17.60
CA ASP A 5 -10.74 -1.10 -18.74
C ASP A 5 -9.25 -0.78 -18.83
N LEU A 6 -8.43 -1.79 -19.09
CA LEU A 6 -7.01 -1.65 -19.40
C LEU A 6 -6.63 -2.56 -20.57
N LYS A 7 -6.20 -1.96 -21.67
CA LYS A 7 -5.68 -2.66 -22.85
C LYS A 7 -4.24 -2.27 -23.10
N ILE A 8 -3.38 -3.27 -23.30
CA ILE A 8 -1.95 -3.11 -23.57
C ILE A 8 -1.58 -3.99 -24.76
N GLU A 9 -1.13 -3.39 -25.86
CA GLU A 9 -0.75 -4.16 -27.06
C GLU A 9 0.52 -4.98 -26.82
N LYS A 10 1.58 -4.34 -26.28
CA LYS A 10 2.84 -5.02 -25.97
C LYS A 10 3.62 -4.31 -24.86
N TYR A 11 3.82 -5.00 -23.73
CA TYR A 11 4.71 -4.58 -22.66
C TYR A 11 5.32 -5.80 -21.96
N LYS A 12 6.63 -6.03 -22.12
CA LYS A 12 7.32 -7.22 -21.63
C LYS A 12 6.59 -8.52 -22.05
N ASN A 13 6.13 -9.32 -21.08
CA ASN A 13 5.38 -10.55 -21.31
C ASN A 13 3.87 -10.31 -21.56
N LEU A 14 3.35 -9.10 -21.37
CA LEU A 14 1.99 -8.73 -21.73
C LEU A 14 1.92 -8.50 -23.24
N SER A 15 1.08 -9.27 -23.93
CA SER A 15 0.86 -9.17 -25.38
C SER A 15 -0.63 -9.24 -25.65
N ASN A 16 -1.20 -8.19 -26.23
CA ASN A 16 -2.66 -8.00 -26.37
C ASN A 16 -3.41 -8.24 -25.05
N PHE A 17 -2.85 -7.73 -23.96
CA PHE A 17 -3.47 -7.83 -22.64
C PHE A 17 -4.71 -6.95 -22.59
N HIS A 18 -5.81 -7.50 -22.09
CA HIS A 18 -7.07 -6.80 -21.91
C HIS A 18 -7.66 -7.21 -20.56
N TRP A 19 -7.87 -6.23 -19.69
CA TRP A 19 -8.51 -6.40 -18.40
C TRP A 19 -9.70 -5.47 -18.30
N GLU A 20 -10.89 -6.06 -18.28
CA GLU A 20 -12.17 -5.37 -18.16
C GLU A 20 -12.80 -5.65 -16.78
N ILE A 21 -13.31 -4.60 -16.16
CA ILE A 21 -13.98 -4.59 -14.86
C ILE A 21 -15.37 -4.00 -15.11
N THR A 22 -16.39 -4.85 -14.99
CA THR A 22 -17.79 -4.51 -15.17
C THR A 22 -18.39 -4.05 -13.83
N GLU A 23 -19.57 -3.43 -13.86
CA GLU A 23 -20.25 -2.98 -12.64
C GLU A 23 -20.48 -4.12 -11.63
N ASP A 24 -20.84 -5.31 -12.14
CA ASP A 24 -21.08 -6.50 -11.31
C ASP A 24 -19.84 -6.95 -10.52
N ASN A 25 -18.64 -6.73 -11.07
CA ASN A 25 -17.39 -7.18 -10.46
C ASN A 25 -16.49 -6.04 -9.96
N ALA A 26 -16.96 -4.79 -10.04
CA ALA A 26 -16.27 -3.63 -9.49
C ALA A 26 -16.11 -3.76 -7.97
N SER A 27 -14.87 -3.79 -7.49
CA SER A 27 -14.54 -3.76 -6.06
C SER A 27 -13.47 -2.69 -5.82
N PRO A 28 -13.46 -2.03 -4.64
CA PRO A 28 -12.33 -1.22 -4.22
C PRO A 28 -11.01 -2.00 -4.19
N ALA A 29 -11.04 -3.31 -3.94
CA ALA A 29 -9.86 -4.18 -3.91
C ALA A 29 -9.88 -5.21 -5.04
N LEU A 30 -8.98 -5.05 -6.01
CA LEU A 30 -8.82 -5.95 -7.15
C LEU A 30 -7.62 -6.87 -6.90
N LEU A 31 -7.89 -8.17 -6.77
CA LEU A 31 -6.88 -9.18 -6.49
C LEU A 31 -6.41 -9.87 -7.78
N LEU A 32 -5.11 -9.74 -8.10
CA LEU A 32 -4.40 -10.43 -9.17
C LEU A 32 -3.60 -11.61 -8.62
N MET A 33 -3.92 -12.82 -9.07
CA MET A 33 -3.24 -14.07 -8.73
C MET A 33 -2.59 -14.70 -9.96
N GLY A 34 -1.76 -15.71 -9.76
CA GLY A 34 -1.03 -16.37 -10.85
C GLY A 34 0.34 -16.84 -10.42
N LYS A 35 0.93 -17.81 -11.14
CA LYS A 35 2.28 -18.32 -10.85
C LYS A 35 3.37 -17.24 -11.00
N ASN A 36 4.57 -17.52 -10.50
CA ASN A 36 5.73 -16.66 -10.71
C ASN A 36 5.96 -16.48 -12.21
N ALA A 37 6.39 -15.27 -12.60
CA ALA A 37 6.58 -14.86 -14.00
C ALA A 37 5.31 -14.86 -14.89
N SER A 38 4.10 -14.98 -14.31
CA SER A 38 2.87 -14.94 -15.10
C SER A 38 2.55 -13.56 -15.71
N GLY A 39 3.03 -12.48 -15.08
CA GLY A 39 2.82 -11.11 -15.55
C GLY A 39 2.19 -10.16 -14.54
N LYS A 40 1.81 -10.62 -13.33
CA LYS A 40 1.18 -9.78 -12.27
C LYS A 40 1.91 -8.45 -12.02
N THR A 41 3.18 -8.51 -11.63
CA THR A 41 4.03 -7.33 -11.44
C THR A 41 4.15 -6.49 -12.72
N ASN A 42 4.17 -7.12 -13.89
CA ASN A 42 4.26 -6.38 -15.17
C ASN A 42 2.98 -5.60 -15.48
N VAL A 43 1.80 -6.02 -14.99
CA VAL A 43 0.57 -5.23 -15.06
C VAL A 43 0.71 -3.97 -14.21
N LEU A 44 1.15 -4.10 -12.95
CA LEU A 44 1.41 -2.94 -12.08
C LEU A 44 2.44 -2.00 -12.70
N GLU A 45 3.55 -2.53 -13.21
CA GLU A 45 4.59 -1.75 -13.88
C GLU A 45 4.06 -1.03 -15.13
N ALA A 46 3.21 -1.69 -15.94
CA ALA A 46 2.61 -1.05 -17.10
C ALA A 46 1.70 0.12 -16.69
N MET A 47 0.89 -0.04 -15.64
CA MET A 47 0.08 1.05 -15.09
C MET A 47 0.94 2.21 -14.62
N ILE A 48 2.03 1.93 -13.89
CA ILE A 48 2.99 2.95 -13.47
C ILE A 48 3.57 3.71 -14.68
N GLN A 49 3.94 3.01 -15.75
CA GLN A 49 4.45 3.65 -16.98
C GLN A 49 3.39 4.48 -17.70
N ILE A 50 2.12 4.06 -17.69
CA ILE A 50 1.00 4.83 -18.24
C ILE A 50 0.85 6.13 -17.45
N PHE A 51 0.73 6.07 -16.12
CA PHE A 51 0.56 7.27 -15.31
C PHE A 51 1.80 8.18 -15.33
N ASP A 52 3.01 7.63 -15.36
CA ASP A 52 4.24 8.42 -15.57
C ASP A 52 4.20 9.18 -16.91
N PHE A 53 3.70 8.55 -17.98
CA PHE A 53 3.49 9.22 -19.26
C PHE A 53 2.43 10.32 -19.17
N LEU A 54 1.30 10.07 -18.51
CA LEU A 54 0.21 11.07 -18.40
C LEU A 54 0.66 12.31 -17.63
N ILE A 55 1.32 12.12 -16.48
CA ILE A 55 1.89 13.21 -15.67
C ILE A 55 2.88 14.05 -16.49
N HIS A 56 3.69 13.41 -17.33
CA HIS A 56 4.70 14.08 -18.15
C HIS A 56 4.31 14.20 -19.63
N SER A 57 3.02 14.23 -19.94
CA SER A 57 2.50 14.19 -21.31
C SER A 57 2.98 15.33 -22.21
N GLN A 58 3.50 16.42 -21.62
CA GLN A 58 4.12 17.54 -22.33
C GLN A 58 5.48 17.23 -22.94
N SER A 59 6.25 16.33 -22.30
CA SER A 59 7.66 16.10 -22.63
C SER A 59 7.97 14.63 -22.92
N LYS A 60 7.04 13.72 -22.62
CA LYS A 60 7.16 12.28 -22.92
C LYS A 60 6.20 11.85 -24.02
N LYS A 61 6.61 10.78 -24.69
CA LYS A 61 5.80 10.02 -25.64
C LYS A 61 5.36 8.72 -24.99
N ALA A 62 4.25 8.15 -25.45
CA ALA A 62 3.73 6.92 -24.86
C ALA A 62 4.73 5.77 -24.99
N PRO A 63 5.02 5.04 -23.90
CA PRO A 63 6.06 3.99 -23.88
C PRO A 63 5.67 2.74 -24.68
N PHE A 64 4.37 2.50 -24.81
CA PHE A 64 3.74 1.44 -25.57
C PHE A 64 2.32 1.87 -25.93
N LYS A 65 1.65 1.10 -26.79
CA LYS A 65 0.25 1.37 -27.15
C LYS A 65 -0.69 0.84 -26.07
N PHE A 66 -1.59 1.69 -25.60
CA PHE A 66 -2.54 1.36 -24.55
C PHE A 66 -3.89 2.06 -24.71
N SER A 67 -4.89 1.51 -24.04
CA SER A 67 -6.17 2.17 -23.70
C SER A 67 -6.40 1.96 -22.21
N ILE A 68 -6.77 3.01 -21.50
CA ILE A 68 -7.17 2.91 -20.09
C ILE A 68 -8.48 3.69 -19.90
N THR A 69 -9.43 3.08 -19.20
CA THR A 69 -10.68 3.70 -18.80
C THR A 69 -10.83 3.58 -17.29
N TYR A 70 -11.17 4.67 -16.62
CA TYR A 70 -11.42 4.70 -15.19
C TYR A 70 -12.42 5.78 -14.82
N VAL A 71 -13.07 5.61 -13.67
CA VAL A 71 -13.92 6.62 -13.06
C VAL A 71 -13.11 7.41 -12.05
N LEU A 72 -13.14 8.74 -12.13
CA LEU A 72 -12.65 9.63 -11.10
C LEU A 72 -13.86 10.38 -10.54
N GLU A 73 -14.18 10.13 -9.27
CA GLU A 73 -15.42 10.58 -8.63
C GLU A 73 -16.67 10.12 -9.39
N VAL A 74 -17.25 10.97 -10.23
CA VAL A 74 -18.43 10.69 -11.06
C VAL A 74 -18.13 10.72 -12.56
N THR A 75 -16.91 11.10 -12.94
CA THR A 75 -16.51 11.32 -14.32
C THR A 75 -15.79 10.11 -14.88
N THR A 76 -16.23 9.65 -16.05
CA THR A 76 -15.55 8.57 -16.77
C THR A 76 -14.48 9.14 -17.69
N ILE A 77 -13.25 8.67 -17.50
CA ILE A 77 -12.07 9.12 -18.23
C ILE A 77 -11.57 7.97 -19.09
N ASN A 78 -11.49 8.18 -20.40
CA ASN A 78 -10.88 7.25 -21.35
C ASN A 78 -9.68 7.88 -22.04
N ILE A 79 -8.55 7.18 -22.02
CA ILE A 79 -7.30 7.64 -22.62
C ILE A 79 -6.72 6.53 -23.50
N LYS A 80 -6.38 6.89 -24.74
CA LYS A 80 -5.79 6.00 -25.74
C LYS A 80 -4.58 6.68 -26.36
N CYS A 81 -3.50 5.93 -26.56
CA CYS A 81 -2.31 6.44 -27.22
C CYS A 81 -1.52 5.31 -27.88
N ASN A 82 -0.96 5.55 -29.08
CA ASN A 82 -0.04 4.59 -29.69
C ASN A 82 1.39 4.82 -29.22
N LYS A 83 2.20 3.77 -29.32
CA LYS A 83 3.61 3.82 -28.95
C LYS A 83 4.34 4.94 -29.69
N ASN A 84 5.17 5.69 -28.95
CA ASN A 84 5.99 6.80 -29.46
C ASN A 84 5.22 8.03 -29.98
N GLU A 85 3.92 8.12 -29.67
CA GLU A 85 3.09 9.30 -29.97
C GLU A 85 2.95 10.19 -28.73
N ALA A 86 2.62 11.47 -28.97
CA ALA A 86 2.23 12.40 -27.92
C ALA A 86 0.75 12.19 -27.57
N LEU A 87 0.33 12.65 -26.39
CA LEU A 87 -1.08 12.61 -26.03
C LEU A 87 -1.87 13.67 -26.83
N GLU A 88 -2.82 13.23 -27.64
CA GLU A 88 -3.65 14.12 -28.47
C GLU A 88 -4.82 14.73 -27.68
N GLY A 89 -5.48 13.92 -26.85
CA GLY A 89 -6.67 14.30 -26.10
C GLY A 89 -7.08 13.23 -25.09
N VAL A 90 -8.13 13.52 -24.34
CA VAL A 90 -8.75 12.64 -23.36
C VAL A 90 -10.25 12.65 -23.62
N SER A 91 -10.90 11.49 -23.54
CA SER A 91 -12.36 11.41 -23.58
C SER A 91 -12.91 11.48 -22.16
N ILE A 92 -13.76 12.48 -21.90
CA ILE A 92 -14.43 12.73 -20.63
C ILE A 92 -15.93 12.52 -20.86
N ASP A 93 -16.53 11.53 -20.20
CA ASP A 93 -17.94 11.15 -20.38
C ASP A 93 -18.32 11.04 -21.87
N GLU A 94 -17.50 10.28 -22.61
CA GLU A 94 -17.60 10.04 -24.07
C GLU A 94 -17.28 11.25 -24.97
N VAL A 95 -17.10 12.44 -24.42
CA VAL A 95 -16.72 13.65 -25.17
C VAL A 95 -15.20 13.73 -25.30
N PHE A 96 -14.67 13.71 -26.53
CA PHE A 96 -13.24 13.90 -26.78
C PHE A 96 -12.83 15.36 -26.58
N VAL A 97 -11.88 15.59 -25.67
CA VAL A 97 -11.30 16.90 -25.38
C VAL A 97 -9.82 16.89 -25.77
N PRO A 98 -9.39 17.71 -26.75
CA PRO A 98 -7.98 17.85 -27.11
C PRO A 98 -7.15 18.37 -25.94
N VAL A 99 -5.90 17.91 -25.81
CA VAL A 99 -4.97 18.39 -24.78
C VAL A 99 -4.74 19.91 -24.86
N SER A 100 -4.84 20.50 -26.04
CA SER A 100 -4.75 21.95 -26.24
C SER A 100 -5.90 22.74 -25.59
N GLU A 101 -7.09 22.15 -25.48
CA GLU A 101 -8.27 22.78 -24.87
C GLU A 101 -8.26 22.59 -23.36
N ILE A 102 -7.87 21.40 -22.89
CA ILE A 102 -7.65 21.12 -21.46
C ILE A 102 -6.75 22.21 -20.86
N ARG A 103 -5.69 22.63 -21.56
CA ARG A 103 -4.73 23.63 -21.08
C ARG A 103 -5.19 25.10 -21.13
N ARG A 104 -6.35 25.44 -21.70
CA ARG A 104 -6.77 26.83 -21.96
C ARG A 104 -7.69 27.44 -20.90
N VAL A 105 -8.24 26.67 -19.96
CA VAL A 105 -9.42 27.10 -19.17
C VAL A 105 -9.09 28.00 -17.95
N ASN A 106 -7.87 28.01 -17.41
CA ASN A 106 -7.62 28.61 -16.08
C ASN A 106 -6.91 29.97 -16.04
N ASN A 107 -7.54 31.02 -16.58
CA ASN A 107 -7.20 32.41 -16.24
C ASN A 107 -8.02 32.95 -15.03
N THR A 108 -8.64 32.08 -14.22
CA THR A 108 -9.38 32.49 -13.02
C THR A 108 -8.88 31.76 -11.77
N PHE A 109 -8.66 32.54 -10.72
CA PHE A 109 -7.92 32.23 -9.50
C PHE A 109 -8.45 31.01 -8.74
N ARG A 110 -7.61 29.96 -8.56
CA ARG A 110 -7.37 29.22 -7.29
C ARG A 110 -6.26 28.17 -7.49
N ALA A 111 -5.24 28.23 -6.62
CA ALA A 111 -4.05 27.37 -6.48
C ALA A 111 -3.01 27.38 -7.64
N PRO A 112 -1.71 27.58 -7.35
CA PRO A 112 -0.65 27.55 -8.37
C PRO A 112 -0.24 26.11 -8.70
N ASN A 113 -0.28 25.76 -10.00
CA ASN A 113 0.47 24.68 -10.67
C ASN A 113 -0.17 23.29 -10.86
N HIS A 114 -1.49 23.15 -10.97
CA HIS A 114 -2.05 21.94 -11.62
C HIS A 114 -2.34 22.26 -13.08
N THR A 115 -1.70 21.56 -14.01
CA THR A 115 -2.22 21.52 -15.37
C THR A 115 -3.56 20.78 -15.34
N ASP A 116 -4.59 21.21 -16.07
CA ASP A 116 -5.95 20.61 -16.04
C ASP A 116 -6.00 19.10 -16.42
N LEU A 117 -4.88 18.52 -16.86
CA LEU A 117 -4.74 17.07 -17.03
C LEU A 117 -4.48 16.37 -15.68
N GLU A 118 -3.82 17.02 -14.72
CA GLU A 118 -3.56 16.48 -13.38
C GLU A 118 -4.85 16.31 -12.57
N SER A 119 -5.86 17.17 -12.79
CA SER A 119 -7.20 16.99 -12.20
C SER A 119 -7.96 15.79 -12.78
N LEU A 120 -7.46 15.20 -13.88
CA LEU A 120 -8.00 13.97 -14.45
C LEU A 120 -7.23 12.73 -13.96
N LEU A 121 -6.21 12.88 -13.12
CA LEU A 121 -5.44 11.78 -12.56
C LEU A 121 -5.84 11.48 -11.11
N PRO A 122 -5.53 10.28 -10.58
CA PRO A 122 -5.59 10.03 -9.15
C PRO A 122 -4.73 11.05 -8.39
N GLU A 123 -5.21 11.49 -7.21
CA GLU A 123 -4.46 12.46 -6.39
C GLU A 123 -3.10 11.90 -5.98
N ASN A 124 -3.07 10.61 -5.64
CA ASN A 124 -1.85 9.90 -5.26
C ASN A 124 -1.83 8.49 -5.86
N ILE A 125 -0.66 8.05 -6.29
CA ILE A 125 -0.36 6.67 -6.67
C ILE A 125 0.67 6.10 -5.71
N ILE A 126 0.24 5.19 -4.85
CA ILE A 126 1.07 4.61 -3.80
C ILE A 126 1.51 3.21 -4.22
N LEU A 127 2.82 3.02 -4.31
CA LEU A 127 3.45 1.76 -4.70
C LEU A 127 4.01 1.07 -3.46
N TYR A 128 3.72 -0.22 -3.34
CA TYR A 128 4.33 -1.09 -2.34
C TYR A 128 4.87 -2.35 -3.03
N TYR A 129 6.09 -2.75 -2.66
CA TYR A 129 6.76 -3.93 -3.20
C TYR A 129 7.51 -4.63 -2.06
N SER A 130 7.13 -5.87 -1.76
CA SER A 130 7.77 -6.67 -0.69
C SER A 130 9.13 -7.25 -1.09
N GLY A 131 9.44 -7.33 -2.39
CA GLY A 131 10.66 -7.96 -2.88
C GLY A 131 11.92 -7.06 -2.91
N PHE A 132 13.06 -7.66 -3.24
CA PHE A 132 14.37 -6.98 -3.26
C PHE A 132 14.79 -6.40 -4.63
N SER A 133 13.99 -6.61 -5.69
CA SER A 133 14.37 -6.27 -7.06
C SER A 133 14.47 -4.76 -7.36
N GLY A 134 14.00 -3.89 -6.45
CA GLY A 134 14.06 -2.43 -6.60
C GLY A 134 13.30 -1.88 -7.81
N ARG A 135 12.39 -2.67 -8.41
CA ARG A 135 11.70 -2.33 -9.65
C ARG A 135 10.91 -1.02 -9.55
N PHE A 136 10.16 -0.83 -8.48
CA PHE A 136 9.39 0.41 -8.26
C PHE A 136 10.28 1.59 -7.87
N ASN A 137 11.45 1.34 -7.26
CA ASN A 137 12.39 2.37 -6.85
C ASN A 137 12.94 3.15 -8.05
N THR A 138 13.10 2.51 -9.22
CA THR A 138 13.62 3.20 -10.41
C THR A 138 12.68 4.32 -10.88
N VAL A 139 11.36 4.06 -10.86
CA VAL A 139 10.37 5.08 -11.24
C VAL A 139 10.24 6.13 -10.14
N SER A 140 10.06 5.69 -8.89
CA SER A 140 9.97 6.58 -7.72
C SER A 140 11.16 7.53 -7.61
N ASN A 141 12.39 7.06 -7.86
CA ASN A 141 13.59 7.89 -7.80
C ASN A 141 13.61 9.01 -8.84
N LYS A 142 13.02 8.82 -10.03
CA LYS A 142 12.88 9.88 -11.02
C LYS A 142 11.96 10.98 -10.50
N PHE A 143 10.80 10.61 -9.98
CA PHE A 143 9.85 11.54 -9.34
C PHE A 143 10.50 12.26 -8.15
N LYS A 144 11.21 11.54 -7.27
CA LYS A 144 11.94 12.15 -6.15
C LYS A 144 12.91 13.23 -6.64
N GLN A 145 13.69 12.99 -7.70
CA GLN A 145 14.65 13.99 -8.21
C GLN A 145 13.96 15.23 -8.78
N GLU A 146 12.86 15.05 -9.50
CA GLU A 146 12.07 16.13 -10.08
C GLU A 146 11.39 16.97 -8.99
N TYR A 147 10.61 16.33 -8.13
CA TYR A 147 9.88 16.98 -7.06
C TYR A 147 10.81 17.56 -5.99
N SER A 148 12.03 17.02 -5.81
CA SER A 148 13.05 17.65 -4.97
C SER A 148 13.37 19.08 -5.39
N LYS A 149 13.31 19.40 -6.69
CA LYS A 149 13.53 20.77 -7.19
C LYS A 149 12.28 21.63 -7.01
N LEU A 150 11.10 21.07 -7.21
CA LEU A 150 9.81 21.77 -7.08
C LEU A 150 9.53 22.15 -5.63
N PHE A 151 9.63 21.20 -4.69
CA PHE A 151 9.34 21.42 -3.27
C PHE A 151 10.22 22.49 -2.63
N ARG A 152 11.46 22.66 -3.09
CA ARG A 152 12.35 23.73 -2.59
C ARG A 152 11.83 25.13 -2.86
N ARG A 153 10.96 25.30 -3.85
CA ARG A 153 10.38 26.59 -4.24
C ARG A 153 8.89 26.68 -3.95
N GLN A 154 8.29 25.59 -3.48
CA GLN A 154 6.86 25.50 -3.28
C GLN A 154 6.48 26.06 -1.90
N LYS A 155 5.31 26.70 -1.85
CA LYS A 155 4.72 27.22 -0.61
C LYS A 155 3.64 26.30 -0.02
N ALA A 156 3.04 25.46 -0.86
CA ALA A 156 1.99 24.53 -0.48
C ALA A 156 2.55 23.14 -0.15
N VAL A 157 1.85 22.42 0.73
CA VAL A 157 2.13 21.04 1.10
C VAL A 157 1.45 20.12 0.09
N ALA A 158 2.22 19.24 -0.57
CA ALA A 158 1.70 18.27 -1.52
C ALA A 158 2.60 17.03 -1.55
N LEU A 159 2.02 15.89 -1.95
CA LEU A 159 2.78 14.69 -2.26
C LEU A 159 3.24 14.72 -3.73
N PRO A 160 4.37 14.07 -4.05
CA PRO A 160 4.59 13.64 -5.43
C PRO A 160 3.44 12.73 -5.88
N PRO A 161 2.95 12.83 -7.12
CA PRO A 161 1.86 12.00 -7.62
C PRO A 161 2.13 10.50 -7.53
N ILE A 162 3.41 10.09 -7.56
CA ILE A 162 3.82 8.69 -7.39
C ILE A 162 4.80 8.58 -6.23
N ILE A 163 4.47 7.73 -5.25
CA ILE A 163 5.34 7.42 -4.11
C ILE A 163 5.50 5.91 -4.01
N ALA A 164 6.75 5.43 -4.05
CA ALA A 164 7.06 4.09 -3.60
C ALA A 164 7.41 4.10 -2.11
N LEU A 165 6.72 3.27 -1.33
CA LEU A 165 7.02 3.08 0.09
C LEU A 165 8.40 2.43 0.24
N GLU A 166 9.14 2.92 1.23
CA GLU A 166 10.52 2.56 1.56
C GLU A 166 10.62 2.49 3.08
N PRO A 167 11.61 1.79 3.67
CA PRO A 167 11.67 1.62 5.13
C PRO A 167 11.57 2.92 5.94
N ILE A 168 12.16 4.03 5.45
CA ILE A 168 12.05 5.34 6.10
C ILE A 168 10.61 5.87 6.15
N HIS A 169 9.80 5.58 5.12
CA HIS A 169 8.40 5.97 5.08
C HIS A 169 7.60 5.27 6.18
N TYR A 170 7.99 4.08 6.63
CA TYR A 170 7.24 3.35 7.66
C TYR A 170 7.27 4.09 9.00
N GLN A 171 8.45 4.62 9.35
CA GLN A 171 8.61 5.48 10.53
C GLN A 171 7.88 6.81 10.37
N MET A 172 7.87 7.39 9.17
CA MET A 172 7.14 8.64 8.89
C MET A 172 5.63 8.45 9.00
N ILE A 173 5.10 7.36 8.46
CA ILE A 173 3.68 6.98 8.56
C ILE A 173 3.32 6.83 10.03
N LEU A 174 4.07 6.02 10.77
CA LEU A 174 3.82 5.83 12.21
C LEU A 174 3.84 7.15 12.98
N LEU A 175 4.83 8.00 12.70
CA LEU A 175 4.92 9.30 13.35
C LEU A 175 3.72 10.21 13.01
N ALA A 176 3.27 10.21 11.76
CA ALA A 176 2.08 10.94 11.35
C ALA A 176 0.80 10.39 12.00
N LEU A 177 0.67 9.07 12.15
CA LEU A 177 -0.48 8.48 12.84
C LEU A 177 -0.53 8.82 14.34
N PHE A 178 0.61 9.11 14.98
CA PHE A 178 0.58 9.60 16.36
C PHE A 178 0.17 11.08 16.49
N SER A 179 -0.05 11.78 15.37
CA SER A 179 -0.66 13.12 15.38
C SER A 179 -2.19 13.10 15.47
N PHE A 180 -2.83 11.93 15.41
CA PHE A 180 -4.23 11.79 15.81
C PHE A 180 -4.38 12.08 17.31
N SER A 181 -5.50 12.72 17.68
CA SER A 181 -5.86 13.01 19.07
C SER A 181 -5.93 11.73 19.91
N ASN A 182 -5.58 11.79 21.20
CA ASN A 182 -5.44 10.60 22.06
C ASN A 182 -6.74 9.80 22.26
N ASP A 183 -7.89 10.42 22.02
CA ASP A 183 -9.23 9.85 22.06
C ASP A 183 -9.70 9.30 20.71
N ALA A 184 -8.91 9.44 19.65
CA ALA A 184 -9.28 8.97 18.32
C ALA A 184 -9.40 7.43 18.29
N PRO A 185 -10.40 6.86 17.57
CA PRO A 185 -10.62 5.42 17.50
C PRO A 185 -9.40 4.60 17.03
N ILE A 186 -8.50 5.22 16.26
CA ILE A 186 -7.26 4.59 15.77
C ILE A 186 -6.39 3.98 16.88
N TYR A 187 -6.45 4.49 18.11
CA TYR A 187 -5.70 3.92 19.23
C TYR A 187 -6.19 2.52 19.62
N GLU A 188 -7.49 2.28 19.57
CA GLU A 188 -8.08 0.97 19.85
C GLU A 188 -8.13 0.11 18.58
N ASP A 189 -8.70 0.65 17.50
CA ASP A 189 -9.03 -0.09 16.27
C ASP A 189 -7.81 -0.44 15.42
N PHE A 190 -6.69 0.26 15.61
CA PHE A 190 -5.48 0.07 14.82
C PHE A 190 -4.26 -0.24 15.69
N PHE A 191 -3.86 0.68 16.56
CA PHE A 191 -2.62 0.53 17.34
C PHE A 191 -2.68 -0.65 18.31
N LYS A 192 -3.75 -0.74 19.11
CA LYS A 192 -3.93 -1.82 20.07
C LYS A 192 -4.36 -3.11 19.37
N LYS A 193 -5.41 -3.10 18.56
CA LYS A 193 -5.94 -4.28 17.84
C LYS A 193 -4.88 -5.09 17.09
N TYR A 194 -4.01 -4.43 16.32
CA TYR A 194 -3.08 -5.15 15.45
C TYR A 194 -1.65 -5.24 16.00
N PHE A 195 -1.23 -4.25 16.80
CA PHE A 195 0.18 -4.13 17.20
C PHE A 195 0.39 -4.13 18.71
N ASN A 196 -0.67 -4.13 19.53
CA ASN A 196 -0.60 -3.94 20.98
C ASN A 196 0.19 -2.69 21.38
N ILE A 197 0.17 -1.64 20.55
CA ILE A 197 0.83 -0.37 20.82
C ILE A 197 -0.15 0.51 21.62
N THR A 198 0.30 1.03 22.76
CA THR A 198 -0.55 1.82 23.66
C THR A 198 -0.27 3.32 23.58
N ALA A 199 0.98 3.71 23.28
CA ALA A 199 1.37 5.11 23.16
C ALA A 199 2.70 5.28 22.43
N LEU A 200 2.94 6.50 21.92
CA LEU A 200 4.28 6.98 21.58
C LEU A 200 5.03 7.33 22.88
N ASP A 201 6.21 6.76 23.09
CA ASP A 201 7.06 7.11 24.22
C ASP A 201 7.88 8.37 23.93
N SER A 202 8.63 8.33 22.83
CA SER A 202 9.50 9.41 22.40
C SER A 202 9.83 9.31 20.92
N PHE A 203 10.21 10.44 20.32
CA PHE A 203 10.70 10.46 18.94
C PHE A 203 11.77 11.54 18.74
N GLU A 204 12.60 11.31 17.72
CA GLU A 204 13.64 12.22 17.28
C GLU A 204 13.51 12.46 15.78
N ILE A 205 13.64 13.73 15.36
CA ILE A 205 13.73 14.13 13.96
C ILE A 205 15.14 14.65 13.71
N HIS A 206 15.86 13.98 12.80
CA HIS A 206 17.22 14.36 12.44
C HIS A 206 17.21 15.15 11.13
N ILE A 207 17.56 16.45 11.20
CA ILE A 207 17.60 17.35 10.05
C ILE A 207 19.05 17.61 9.64
N LYS A 208 19.36 17.41 8.36
CA LYS A 208 20.69 17.68 7.80
C LYS A 208 20.65 18.73 6.70
N LYS A 209 21.83 19.29 6.45
CA LYS A 209 22.08 20.14 5.29
C LYS A 209 21.86 19.35 4.00
N HIS A 210 21.23 19.98 3.02
CA HIS A 210 21.18 19.45 1.66
C HIS A 210 22.58 19.47 1.03
N THR A 211 23.00 18.40 0.36
CA THR A 211 24.36 18.24 -0.16
C THR A 211 24.69 19.05 -1.43
N GLY A 212 23.81 19.96 -1.87
CA GLY A 212 23.99 20.78 -3.07
C GLY A 212 24.07 22.29 -2.79
N TRP A 213 25.25 22.88 -3.05
CA TRP A 213 25.53 24.31 -3.32
C TRP A 213 25.02 25.40 -2.35
N ILE A 214 24.78 25.09 -1.09
CA ILE A 214 24.55 26.12 -0.08
C ILE A 214 25.90 26.70 0.37
N LYS A 215 26.11 28.00 0.15
CA LYS A 215 27.35 28.74 0.45
C LYS A 215 27.59 28.95 1.94
N ASP A 216 26.53 29.08 2.75
CA ASP A 216 26.66 29.30 4.20
C ASP A 216 26.62 27.97 4.99
N HIS A 217 27.35 27.93 6.09
CA HIS A 217 27.54 26.76 6.94
C HIS A 217 26.81 26.86 8.28
N THR A 218 26.11 27.97 8.53
CA THR A 218 25.43 28.24 9.79
C THR A 218 24.05 27.59 9.86
N PHE A 219 23.72 27.06 11.03
CA PHE A 219 22.37 26.59 11.34
C PHE A 219 21.38 27.75 11.48
N GLU A 220 21.84 28.96 11.76
CA GLU A 220 21.02 30.14 12.06
C GLU A 220 19.98 30.45 10.96
N ASN A 221 20.24 30.03 9.71
CA ASN A 221 19.32 30.13 8.58
C ASN A 221 18.66 28.80 8.18
N PHE A 222 18.58 27.82 9.09
CA PHE A 222 18.04 26.47 8.85
C PHE A 222 18.62 25.78 7.61
N PHE A 223 19.96 25.83 7.50
CA PHE A 223 20.72 25.30 6.37
C PHE A 223 20.34 25.95 5.01
N ASP A 224 20.00 27.23 4.98
CA ASP A 224 19.56 27.99 3.79
C ASP A 224 18.43 27.28 3.01
N THR A 225 17.54 26.61 3.74
CA THR A 225 16.30 26.09 3.16
C THR A 225 15.34 27.25 2.85
N ASP A 226 14.35 27.00 1.98
CA ASP A 226 13.35 28.00 1.60
C ASP A 226 11.95 27.36 1.52
N GLY A 227 10.91 28.19 1.40
CA GLY A 227 9.53 27.78 1.20
C GLY A 227 8.99 26.88 2.32
N ILE A 228 8.23 25.85 1.94
CA ILE A 228 7.61 24.93 2.88
C ILE A 228 8.62 24.12 3.70
N VAL A 229 9.80 23.81 3.12
CA VAL A 229 10.87 23.08 3.81
C VAL A 229 11.39 23.90 5.00
N ARG A 230 11.70 25.17 4.76
CA ARG A 230 12.18 26.08 5.81
C ARG A 230 11.13 26.26 6.90
N ASN A 231 9.89 26.56 6.50
CA ASN A 231 8.78 26.74 7.43
C ASN A 231 8.62 25.52 8.33
N PHE A 232 8.63 24.30 7.78
CA PHE A 232 8.49 23.11 8.60
C PHE A 232 9.64 22.90 9.60
N ILE A 233 10.90 23.10 9.17
CA ILE A 233 12.05 23.00 10.08
C ILE A 233 11.98 24.08 11.18
N GLU A 234 11.59 25.30 10.82
CA GLU A 234 11.36 26.40 11.77
C GLU A 234 10.29 26.05 12.81
N LYS A 235 9.17 25.45 12.39
CA LYS A 235 8.11 25.04 13.33
C LYS A 235 8.54 23.90 14.23
N ILE A 236 9.26 22.89 13.73
CA ILE A 236 9.87 21.85 14.57
C ILE A 236 10.80 22.49 15.61
N HIS A 237 11.61 23.46 15.20
CA HIS A 237 12.51 24.16 16.09
C HIS A 237 11.77 24.95 17.18
N LEU A 238 10.73 25.69 16.82
CA LEU A 238 9.92 26.44 17.78
C LEU A 238 9.19 25.51 18.77
N VAL A 239 8.64 24.39 18.30
CA VAL A 239 7.99 23.40 19.17
C VAL A 239 8.98 22.75 20.15
N GLN A 240 10.25 22.56 19.76
CA GLN A 240 11.31 22.09 20.65
C GLN A 240 11.75 23.15 21.69
N LEU A 241 11.57 24.44 21.40
CA LEU A 241 11.92 25.52 22.34
C LEU A 241 10.78 25.88 23.29
N ASP A 242 9.58 25.35 23.05
CA ASP A 242 8.42 25.53 23.92
C ASP A 242 8.63 24.82 25.27
N GLU A 243 8.02 25.33 26.34
CA GLU A 243 8.34 25.01 27.75
C GLU A 243 8.17 23.51 28.10
N ASP A 244 7.44 22.75 27.29
CA ASP A 244 7.15 21.32 27.48
C ASP A 244 8.16 20.35 26.83
N ALA A 245 9.15 20.84 26.08
CA ALA A 245 10.05 19.98 25.29
C ALA A 245 11.30 19.51 26.07
N GLU A 246 11.82 18.33 25.72
CA GLU A 246 13.03 17.77 26.33
C GLU A 246 14.30 18.47 25.85
N GLY A 247 14.63 19.59 26.51
CA GLY A 247 15.91 20.28 26.32
C GLY A 247 16.09 20.89 24.93
N LEU A 248 17.28 21.45 24.73
CA LEU A 248 17.62 22.16 23.50
C LEU A 248 17.96 21.19 22.34
N PRO A 249 17.75 21.60 21.07
CA PRO A 249 18.19 20.83 19.92
C PRO A 249 19.67 20.43 20.00
N VAL A 250 19.99 19.19 19.65
CA VAL A 250 21.36 18.68 19.69
C VAL A 250 22.05 18.91 18.35
N LEU A 251 23.14 19.70 18.36
CA LEU A 251 23.93 20.00 17.16
C LEU A 251 25.06 18.98 16.99
N HIS A 252 25.04 18.22 15.90
CA HIS A 252 26.08 17.24 15.59
C HIS A 252 27.11 17.84 14.61
N ARG A 253 28.31 18.15 15.12
CA ARG A 253 29.38 18.81 14.36
C ARG A 253 30.27 17.82 13.61
N SER A 254 30.92 18.28 12.55
CA SER A 254 31.89 17.49 11.80
C SER A 254 33.14 17.24 12.64
N THR A 255 33.61 15.98 12.64
CA THR A 255 34.88 15.60 13.29
C THR A 255 36.11 16.20 12.61
N LYS A 256 35.99 16.63 11.35
CA LYS A 256 37.07 17.23 10.56
C LYS A 256 37.05 18.77 10.59
N TYR A 257 35.87 19.36 10.80
CA TYR A 257 35.61 20.80 10.71
C TYR A 257 34.60 21.21 11.80
N ASN A 258 35.08 21.53 13.01
CA ASN A 258 34.22 21.73 14.19
C ASN A 258 33.17 22.85 14.01
N GLU A 259 33.44 23.82 13.15
CA GLU A 259 32.51 24.89 12.78
C GLU A 259 31.30 24.40 11.97
N ARG A 260 31.42 23.24 11.31
CA ARG A 260 30.36 22.68 10.45
C ARG A 260 29.42 21.78 11.23
N ILE A 261 28.12 22.08 11.17
CA ILE A 261 27.06 21.21 11.68
C ILE A 261 26.65 20.24 10.57
N ASN A 262 26.83 18.94 10.80
CA ASN A 262 26.44 17.89 9.84
C ASN A 262 24.92 17.66 9.87
N TRP A 263 24.34 17.56 11.07
CA TRP A 263 22.90 17.43 11.28
C TRP A 263 22.51 17.91 12.69
N ILE A 264 21.21 18.03 12.90
CA ILE A 264 20.58 18.50 14.14
C ILE A 264 19.53 17.50 14.52
N THR A 265 19.46 17.19 15.81
CA THR A 265 18.48 16.26 16.37
C THR A 265 17.51 17.03 17.26
N TYR A 266 16.24 17.00 16.88
CA TYR A 266 15.11 17.44 17.69
C TYR A 266 14.56 16.23 18.44
N LYS A 267 14.20 16.38 19.73
CA LYS A 267 13.85 15.27 20.63
C LYS A 267 12.58 15.60 21.40
N PHE A 268 11.60 14.71 21.31
CA PHE A 268 10.28 14.92 21.88
C PHE A 268 9.82 13.70 22.68
N LYS A 269 9.09 13.95 23.76
CA LYS A 269 8.36 12.93 24.54
C LYS A 269 6.90 12.91 24.15
N GLY A 270 6.32 11.71 24.13
CA GLY A 270 4.93 11.52 23.75
C GLY A 270 4.62 12.08 22.36
N ASN A 271 3.36 12.43 22.14
CA ASN A 271 2.87 12.97 20.89
C ASN A 271 2.47 14.45 20.94
N ASN A 272 2.59 15.14 22.09
CA ASN A 272 2.19 16.55 22.22
C ASN A 272 2.82 17.46 21.15
N ALA A 273 4.10 17.25 20.82
CA ALA A 273 4.76 18.00 19.75
C ALA A 273 4.13 17.74 18.37
N LEU A 274 3.64 16.53 18.10
CA LEU A 274 2.94 16.19 16.86
C LEU A 274 1.56 16.84 16.80
N LEU A 275 0.84 16.89 17.92
CA LEU A 275 -0.44 17.59 18.03
C LEU A 275 -0.27 19.09 17.73
N LYS A 276 0.73 19.75 18.35
CA LYS A 276 1.09 21.15 18.07
C LYS A 276 1.46 21.37 16.60
N LEU A 277 2.23 20.46 16.00
CA LEU A 277 2.57 20.54 14.58
C LEU A 277 1.34 20.37 13.68
N LYS A 278 0.46 19.41 14.00
CA LYS A 278 -0.80 19.20 13.28
C LYS A 278 -1.66 20.46 13.33
N GLU A 279 -1.85 21.07 14.50
CA GLU A 279 -2.59 22.34 14.64
C GLU A 279 -2.06 23.45 13.73
N ILE A 280 -0.76 23.49 13.47
CA ILE A 280 -0.12 24.49 12.60
C ILE A 280 -0.34 24.18 11.11
N PHE A 281 -0.24 22.90 10.73
CA PHE A 281 -0.15 22.50 9.31
C PHE A 281 -1.43 21.92 8.72
N GLY A 282 -2.39 21.50 9.54
CA GLY A 282 -3.69 20.98 9.10
C GLY A 282 -3.96 19.57 9.62
N TYR A 283 -3.96 18.60 8.71
CA TYR A 283 -4.40 17.23 8.98
C TYR A 283 -3.23 16.27 9.22
N GLU A 284 -3.52 15.08 9.74
CA GLU A 284 -2.52 14.05 10.06
C GLU A 284 -1.69 13.65 8.83
N ASP A 285 -2.32 13.62 7.66
CA ASP A 285 -1.62 13.31 6.43
C ASP A 285 -0.66 14.43 6.01
N ASP A 286 -0.94 15.70 6.33
CA ASP A 286 -0.02 16.81 6.05
C ASP A 286 1.31 16.65 6.83
N ILE A 287 1.28 16.06 8.03
CA ILE A 287 2.50 15.68 8.75
C ILE A 287 3.32 14.67 7.95
N PHE A 288 2.68 13.63 7.41
CA PHE A 288 3.35 12.68 6.53
C PHE A 288 3.89 13.35 5.26
N LYS A 289 3.09 14.23 4.62
CA LYS A 289 3.51 14.98 3.42
C LYS A 289 4.75 15.83 3.70
N LEU A 290 4.77 16.54 4.81
CA LEU A 290 5.89 17.41 5.21
C LEU A 290 7.16 16.60 5.49
N LEU A 291 7.05 15.47 6.19
CA LEU A 291 8.18 14.55 6.39
C LEU A 291 8.68 13.99 5.05
N ASN A 292 7.76 13.67 4.12
CA ASN A 292 8.10 13.18 2.79
C ASN A 292 8.76 14.25 1.92
N ILE A 293 8.35 15.51 2.05
CA ILE A 293 9.01 16.65 1.44
C ILE A 293 10.45 16.73 1.95
N LEU A 294 10.68 16.68 3.27
CA LEU A 294 12.05 16.69 3.83
C LEU A 294 12.89 15.51 3.34
N HIS A 295 12.31 14.32 3.23
CA HIS A 295 12.98 13.15 2.68
C HIS A 295 13.36 13.36 1.20
N THR A 296 12.42 13.85 0.40
CA THR A 296 12.58 14.11 -1.04
C THR A 296 13.59 15.23 -1.32
N THR A 297 13.63 16.28 -0.49
CA THR A 297 14.62 17.36 -0.58
C THR A 297 15.98 16.98 0.03
N LYS A 298 16.12 15.77 0.58
CA LYS A 298 17.31 15.24 1.27
C LYS A 298 17.69 16.04 2.53
N ASN A 299 16.73 16.71 3.14
CA ASN A 299 16.89 17.41 4.42
C ASN A 299 16.60 16.50 5.62
N LEU A 300 15.84 15.42 5.45
CA LEU A 300 15.66 14.40 6.48
C LEU A 300 16.88 13.47 6.52
N ALA A 301 17.59 13.46 7.65
CA ALA A 301 18.68 12.51 7.91
C ALA A 301 18.13 11.18 8.41
N GLY A 302 17.06 11.21 9.19
CA GLY A 302 16.38 10.03 9.70
C GLY A 302 15.31 10.42 10.72
N ILE A 303 14.54 9.41 11.14
CA ILE A 303 13.59 9.48 12.25
C ILE A 303 13.92 8.34 13.20
N THR A 304 13.91 8.62 14.49
CA THR A 304 13.97 7.58 15.53
C THR A 304 12.71 7.70 16.35
N LEU A 305 12.06 6.60 16.70
CA LEU A 305 10.91 6.63 17.60
C LEU A 305 10.86 5.39 18.47
N LYS A 306 10.26 5.53 19.65
CA LYS A 306 10.01 4.46 20.60
C LYS A 306 8.55 4.44 20.97
N VAL A 307 7.96 3.25 21.02
CA VAL A 307 6.56 3.03 21.37
C VAL A 307 6.44 2.24 22.66
N LYS A 308 5.34 2.42 23.38
CA LYS A 308 4.93 1.57 24.50
C LYS A 308 4.00 0.48 23.97
N LYS A 309 4.19 -0.74 24.47
CA LYS A 309 3.35 -1.88 24.13
C LYS A 309 2.72 -2.48 25.37
N GLU A 310 1.56 -3.12 25.21
CA GLU A 310 0.96 -3.88 26.30
C GLU A 310 1.90 -5.00 26.77
N ASN A 311 1.92 -5.22 28.09
CA ASN A 311 2.73 -6.26 28.74
C ASN A 311 4.25 -6.13 28.51
N ILE A 312 4.74 -4.93 28.17
CA ILE A 312 6.17 -4.64 28.02
C ILE A 312 6.50 -3.35 28.79
N ASP A 313 7.27 -3.48 29.88
CA ASP A 313 7.57 -2.36 30.78
C ASP A 313 8.50 -1.30 30.17
N VAL A 314 9.28 -1.69 29.15
CA VAL A 314 10.28 -0.82 28.51
C VAL A 314 9.81 -0.39 27.13
N SER A 315 9.97 0.89 26.81
CA SER A 315 9.71 1.43 25.48
C SER A 315 10.56 0.73 24.41
N ILE A 316 9.95 0.33 23.30
CA ILE A 316 10.62 -0.41 22.23
C ILE A 316 10.89 0.53 21.07
N PRO A 317 12.12 0.60 20.53
CA PRO A 317 12.39 1.35 19.31
C PRO A 317 11.66 0.74 18.10
N PHE A 318 11.40 1.52 17.06
CA PHE A 318 10.71 1.03 15.85
C PHE A 318 11.31 -0.27 15.28
N ASN A 319 12.64 -0.38 15.24
CA ASN A 319 13.34 -1.56 14.75
C ASN A 319 13.25 -2.79 15.68
N GLY A 320 12.67 -2.63 16.88
CA GLY A 320 12.31 -3.72 17.78
C GLY A 320 10.93 -4.32 17.49
N LEU A 321 10.12 -3.70 16.62
CA LEU A 321 8.94 -4.35 16.03
C LEU A 321 9.39 -5.41 15.02
N SER A 322 8.64 -6.51 14.92
CA SER A 322 8.89 -7.52 13.89
C SER A 322 8.73 -6.93 12.48
N GLU A 323 9.40 -7.52 11.49
CA GLU A 323 9.31 -7.04 10.10
C GLU A 323 7.86 -7.06 9.58
N GLY A 324 7.10 -8.10 9.93
CA GLY A 324 5.66 -8.19 9.61
C GLY A 324 4.84 -7.06 10.23
N GLU A 325 5.09 -6.71 11.50
CA GLU A 325 4.43 -5.56 12.14
C GLU A 325 4.78 -4.25 11.43
N GLN A 326 6.06 -4.00 11.14
CA GLN A 326 6.50 -2.76 10.49
C GLN A 326 5.86 -2.57 9.11
N GLN A 327 5.81 -3.64 8.32
CA GLN A 327 5.23 -3.59 6.97
C GLN A 327 3.71 -3.47 7.01
N PHE A 328 3.02 -4.25 7.85
CA PHE A 328 1.58 -4.16 7.98
C PHE A 328 1.14 -2.79 8.49
N LEU A 329 1.88 -2.23 9.45
CA LEU A 329 1.68 -0.87 9.95
C LEU A 329 1.83 0.15 8.83
N ALA A 330 2.86 0.03 7.99
CA ALA A 330 3.05 0.95 6.87
C ALA A 330 1.91 0.88 5.85
N ILE A 331 1.49 -0.33 5.47
CA ILE A 331 0.41 -0.54 4.49
C ILE A 331 -0.91 0.02 5.01
N LYS A 332 -1.35 -0.42 6.19
CA LYS A 332 -2.61 0.02 6.81
C LYS A 332 -2.56 1.48 7.22
N GLY A 333 -1.45 1.93 7.80
CA GLY A 333 -1.26 3.32 8.18
C GLY A 333 -1.35 4.28 7.02
N MET A 334 -0.83 3.90 5.85
CA MET A 334 -0.97 4.70 4.64
C MET A 334 -2.42 4.82 4.16
N ILE A 335 -3.23 3.77 4.35
CA ILE A 335 -4.68 3.83 4.09
C ILE A 335 -5.33 4.84 5.02
N TYR A 336 -5.07 4.74 6.33
CA TYR A 336 -5.61 5.69 7.32
C TYR A 336 -5.28 7.15 6.97
N LEU A 337 -4.05 7.42 6.52
CA LEU A 337 -3.63 8.79 6.17
C LEU A 337 -4.25 9.30 4.85
N LEU A 338 -4.45 8.44 3.85
CA LEU A 338 -4.91 8.85 2.53
C LEU A 338 -6.37 8.51 2.24
N GLN A 339 -7.13 8.05 3.24
CA GLN A 339 -8.49 7.59 3.05
C GLN A 339 -9.36 8.68 2.39
N GLY A 340 -10.02 8.32 1.29
CA GLY A 340 -10.95 9.19 0.59
C GLY A 340 -10.30 10.20 -0.37
N LYS A 341 -8.98 10.14 -0.57
CA LYS A 341 -8.21 11.06 -1.42
C LYS A 341 -8.04 10.56 -2.85
N ASN A 342 -9.05 9.89 -3.41
CA ASN A 342 -9.05 9.38 -4.78
C ASN A 342 -7.75 8.65 -5.20
N SER A 343 -7.13 7.92 -4.27
CA SER A 343 -5.80 7.35 -4.42
C SER A 343 -5.82 5.98 -5.11
N LEU A 344 -4.76 5.69 -5.86
CA LEU A 344 -4.53 4.40 -6.50
C LEU A 344 -3.37 3.69 -5.78
N PHE A 345 -3.66 2.56 -5.17
CA PHE A 345 -2.68 1.72 -4.50
C PHE A 345 -2.31 0.54 -5.41
N LEU A 346 -1.03 0.43 -5.76
CA LEU A 346 -0.48 -0.65 -6.58
C LEU A 346 0.48 -1.48 -5.72
N TRP A 347 0.00 -2.60 -5.18
CA TRP A 347 0.72 -3.38 -4.18
C TRP A 347 1.09 -4.75 -4.74
N ASP A 348 2.39 -5.02 -4.80
CA ASP A 348 2.92 -6.30 -5.24
C ASP A 348 3.24 -7.15 -4.00
N GLU A 349 2.52 -8.26 -3.84
CA GLU A 349 2.67 -9.22 -2.73
C GLU A 349 2.68 -8.57 -1.34
N PRO A 350 1.65 -7.78 -0.95
CA PRO A 350 1.56 -7.18 0.38
C PRO A 350 1.41 -8.23 1.51
N ASP A 351 1.08 -9.47 1.17
CA ASP A 351 0.86 -10.56 2.11
C ASP A 351 2.12 -11.32 2.53
N THR A 352 3.28 -11.09 1.90
CA THR A 352 4.51 -11.88 2.11
C THR A 352 4.90 -12.00 3.58
N TYR A 353 4.66 -10.96 4.39
CA TYR A 353 5.03 -10.90 5.80
C TYR A 353 3.82 -10.90 6.75
N LEU A 354 2.62 -11.10 6.21
CA LEU A 354 1.39 -11.13 7.00
C LEU A 354 1.12 -12.55 7.49
N ASN A 355 0.78 -12.69 8.78
CA ASN A 355 0.26 -13.95 9.28
C ASN A 355 -1.13 -14.25 8.66
N PRO A 356 -1.60 -15.52 8.69
CA PRO A 356 -2.88 -15.87 8.06
C PRO A 356 -4.07 -15.05 8.55
N SER A 357 -4.15 -14.70 9.85
CA SER A 357 -5.23 -13.85 10.37
C SER A 357 -5.24 -12.45 9.73
N TRP A 358 -4.08 -11.81 9.57
CA TRP A 358 -3.99 -10.50 8.92
C TRP A 358 -4.25 -10.58 7.41
N GLN A 359 -3.91 -11.70 6.77
CA GLN A 359 -4.30 -11.94 5.38
C GLN A 359 -5.82 -12.05 5.25
N TRP A 360 -6.49 -12.72 6.19
CA TRP A 360 -7.95 -12.80 6.22
C TRP A 360 -8.60 -11.42 6.33
N ASP A 361 -8.08 -10.55 7.18
CA ASP A 361 -8.66 -9.21 7.40
C ASP A 361 -8.32 -8.21 6.28
N LEU A 362 -7.29 -8.46 5.47
CA LEU A 362 -6.78 -7.46 4.53
C LEU A 362 -7.84 -6.98 3.53
N ILE A 363 -8.35 -7.86 2.65
CA ILE A 363 -9.33 -7.45 1.61
C ILE A 363 -10.63 -6.92 2.22
N PRO A 364 -11.23 -7.59 3.22
CA PRO A 364 -12.43 -7.05 3.88
C PRO A 364 -12.22 -5.62 4.36
N ASP A 365 -11.12 -5.33 5.07
CA ASP A 365 -10.83 -3.98 5.56
C ASP A 365 -10.61 -2.97 4.42
N LEU A 366 -10.13 -3.40 3.25
CA LEU A 366 -10.03 -2.55 2.06
C LEU A 366 -11.38 -2.34 1.38
N GLU A 367 -12.39 -3.18 1.63
CA GLU A 367 -13.73 -3.08 1.06
C GLU A 367 -14.75 -2.46 2.03
N ILE A 368 -14.38 -2.26 3.30
CA ILE A 368 -15.23 -1.57 4.28
C ILE A 368 -15.40 -0.12 3.82
N ASN A 369 -16.55 0.15 3.23
CA ASN A 369 -17.13 1.49 3.23
C ASN A 369 -17.37 1.82 4.71
N ASN A 370 -16.94 2.99 5.19
CA ASN A 370 -17.22 3.49 6.55
C ASN A 370 -18.72 3.75 6.82
N THR A 371 -19.63 2.95 6.26
CA THR A 371 -21.06 2.92 6.57
C THR A 371 -21.38 2.03 7.77
N GLN A 372 -20.46 1.20 8.25
CA GLN A 372 -20.72 0.34 9.43
C GLN A 372 -20.58 1.03 10.79
N TYR A 373 -20.06 2.26 10.85
CA TYR A 373 -20.10 3.06 12.08
C TYR A 373 -21.38 3.91 12.21
N ALA A 374 -22.35 3.75 11.30
CA ALA A 374 -23.59 4.53 11.28
C ALA A 374 -24.82 3.76 11.83
N GLU A 375 -24.68 2.50 12.24
CA GLU A 375 -25.75 1.74 12.88
C GLU A 375 -25.28 1.24 14.24
N GLU A 376 -25.39 2.10 15.26
CA GLU A 376 -25.81 1.79 16.64
C GLU A 376 -25.69 3.07 17.51
N ASP A 377 -26.85 3.73 17.72
CA ASP A 377 -27.22 4.57 18.87
C ASP A 377 -26.53 5.90 19.24
N TYR A 378 -25.60 6.46 18.45
CA TYR A 378 -25.15 7.86 18.65
C TYR A 378 -25.08 8.65 17.34
N ALA A 379 -26.25 9.04 16.83
CA ALA A 379 -26.36 10.06 15.81
C ALA A 379 -26.16 11.46 16.43
N GLU A 380 -24.91 11.90 16.56
CA GLU A 380 -24.63 13.33 16.40
C GLU A 380 -24.40 13.59 14.90
N GLU A 381 -25.34 14.36 14.35
CA GLU A 381 -25.32 14.90 12.99
C GLU A 381 -24.07 15.78 12.81
N ASP A 382 -23.02 15.26 12.13
CA ASP A 382 -22.28 15.98 11.06
C ASP A 382 -20.91 15.41 10.65
N TYR A 383 -20.39 14.33 11.25
CA TYR A 383 -18.99 13.93 10.97
C TYR A 383 -18.73 12.76 10.01
N PHE A 384 -19.71 11.92 9.65
CA PHE A 384 -19.45 10.76 8.77
C PHE A 384 -20.60 10.38 7.84
N GLN A 385 -21.17 11.34 7.10
CA GLN A 385 -22.03 11.00 5.96
C GLN A 385 -21.19 10.40 4.82
N GLY A 386 -21.26 9.06 4.69
CA GLY A 386 -21.12 8.32 3.44
C GLY A 386 -19.95 8.71 2.54
N ALA A 387 -18.71 8.47 2.99
CA ALA A 387 -17.56 8.51 2.09
C ALA A 387 -17.73 7.40 1.03
N ILE A 388 -18.17 7.75 -0.17
CA ILE A 388 -18.01 6.90 -1.36
C ILE A 388 -16.56 6.44 -1.33
N GLN A 389 -16.30 5.13 -1.34
CA GLN A 389 -14.93 4.65 -1.40
C GLN A 389 -14.30 5.10 -2.72
N ARG A 390 -13.43 6.10 -2.60
CA ARG A 390 -12.75 6.83 -3.68
C ARG A 390 -11.43 6.19 -4.08
N ASP A 391 -10.89 5.33 -3.23
CA ASP A 391 -9.60 4.69 -3.42
C ASP A 391 -9.75 3.33 -4.11
N GLN A 392 -8.76 2.97 -4.92
CA GLN A 392 -8.67 1.68 -5.59
C GLN A 392 -7.37 1.01 -5.20
N PHE A 393 -7.48 -0.24 -4.77
CA PHE A 393 -6.37 -1.14 -4.47
C PHE A 393 -6.25 -2.18 -5.59
N ILE A 394 -5.07 -2.31 -6.17
CA ILE A 394 -4.73 -3.40 -7.08
C ILE A 394 -3.57 -4.17 -6.44
N LEU A 395 -3.86 -5.41 -6.09
CA LEU A 395 -3.01 -6.23 -5.25
C LEU A 395 -2.58 -7.46 -6.05
N THR A 396 -1.30 -7.83 -5.99
CA THR A 396 -0.87 -9.14 -6.47
C THR A 396 -0.65 -10.07 -5.29
N THR A 397 -0.94 -11.36 -5.47
CA THR A 397 -0.66 -12.34 -4.41
C THR A 397 -0.51 -13.76 -4.97
N HIS A 398 0.03 -14.63 -4.13
CA HIS A 398 0.03 -16.07 -4.26
C HIS A 398 -0.79 -16.76 -3.16
N SER A 399 -1.34 -16.00 -2.22
CA SER A 399 -1.97 -16.55 -1.03
C SER A 399 -3.36 -17.13 -1.32
N PRO A 400 -3.59 -18.44 -1.05
CA PRO A 400 -4.93 -19.01 -1.09
C PRO A 400 -5.84 -18.45 0.02
N VAL A 401 -5.25 -17.90 1.09
CA VAL A 401 -5.97 -17.29 2.22
C VAL A 401 -6.55 -15.93 1.81
N LEU A 402 -5.81 -15.12 1.06
CA LEU A 402 -6.35 -13.87 0.51
C LEU A 402 -7.45 -14.14 -0.52
N LEU A 403 -7.30 -15.20 -1.31
CA LEU A 403 -8.32 -15.56 -2.29
C LEU A 403 -9.68 -15.82 -1.61
N SER A 404 -9.67 -16.48 -0.46
CA SER A 404 -10.91 -16.84 0.24
C SER A 404 -11.68 -15.67 0.83
N THR A 405 -11.11 -14.45 0.81
CA THR A 405 -11.75 -13.25 1.38
C THR A 405 -12.33 -12.31 0.32
N VAL A 406 -12.10 -12.59 -0.96
CA VAL A 406 -12.65 -11.81 -2.08
C VAL A 406 -14.13 -12.13 -2.29
N LYS A 407 -15.01 -11.15 -2.03
CA LYS A 407 -16.47 -11.28 -2.15
C LYS A 407 -16.96 -11.38 -3.59
N LYS A 408 -16.44 -10.51 -4.47
CA LYS A 408 -16.87 -10.41 -5.86
C LYS A 408 -16.07 -11.34 -6.77
N GLN A 409 -14.96 -10.85 -7.29
CA GLN A 409 -14.19 -11.52 -8.32
C GLN A 409 -12.70 -11.23 -8.12
N ALA A 410 -11.90 -12.29 -8.08
CA ALA A 410 -10.46 -12.21 -8.23
C ALA A 410 -10.08 -12.46 -9.70
N TYR A 411 -8.83 -12.22 -10.04
CA TYR A 411 -8.31 -12.40 -11.38
C TYR A 411 -7.08 -13.30 -11.37
N TYR A 412 -6.99 -14.23 -12.30
CA TYR A 412 -5.83 -15.08 -12.49
C TYR A 412 -5.08 -14.63 -13.74
N ILE A 413 -3.77 -14.47 -13.63
CA ILE A 413 -2.89 -14.16 -14.74
C ILE A 413 -2.04 -15.39 -15.04
N ASP A 414 -2.06 -15.84 -16.29
CA ASP A 414 -1.16 -16.86 -16.82
C ASP A 414 -0.59 -16.41 -18.17
N LYS A 415 0.73 -16.47 -18.33
CA LYS A 415 1.42 -16.10 -19.59
C LYS A 415 0.95 -14.77 -20.22
N GLY A 416 0.63 -13.77 -19.40
CA GLY A 416 0.21 -12.45 -19.85
C GLY A 416 -1.24 -12.35 -20.33
N THR A 417 -2.07 -13.37 -20.11
CA THR A 417 -3.54 -13.29 -20.24
C THR A 417 -4.19 -13.28 -18.86
N ILE A 418 -5.34 -12.63 -18.75
CA ILE A 418 -6.10 -12.52 -17.50
C ILE A 418 -7.44 -13.24 -17.62
N SER A 419 -7.83 -13.95 -16.57
CA SER A 419 -9.13 -14.63 -16.47
C SER A 419 -9.75 -14.40 -15.10
N SER A 420 -11.08 -14.51 -15.00
CA SER A 420 -11.80 -14.30 -13.75
C SER A 420 -11.82 -15.55 -12.87
N ILE A 421 -11.62 -15.40 -11.57
CA ILE A 421 -11.94 -16.40 -10.55
C ILE A 421 -13.14 -15.88 -9.74
N LYS A 422 -14.26 -16.61 -9.79
CA LYS A 422 -15.50 -16.29 -9.07
C LYS A 422 -15.76 -17.30 -7.95
N ASN A 423 -16.70 -16.96 -7.05
CA ASN A 423 -17.16 -17.81 -5.95
C ASN A 423 -15.99 -18.23 -5.04
N THR A 424 -15.22 -17.24 -4.58
CA THR A 424 -14.02 -17.42 -3.77
C THR A 424 -14.26 -17.13 -2.30
N TYR A 425 -15.27 -16.32 -1.97
CA TYR A 425 -15.57 -15.93 -0.60
C TYR A 425 -15.94 -17.15 0.27
N GLY A 426 -15.26 -17.30 1.41
CA GLY A 426 -15.51 -18.35 2.38
C GLY A 426 -14.92 -19.72 2.04
N LEU A 427 -14.11 -19.83 0.97
CA LEU A 427 -13.41 -21.07 0.66
C LEU A 427 -12.41 -21.45 1.75
N THR A 428 -12.28 -22.75 1.98
CA THR A 428 -11.15 -23.32 2.70
C THR A 428 -9.85 -23.14 1.90
N VAL A 429 -8.71 -23.28 2.57
CA VAL A 429 -7.40 -23.21 1.90
C VAL A 429 -7.29 -24.25 0.79
N ASP A 430 -7.77 -25.48 1.02
CA ASP A 430 -7.74 -26.57 0.04
C ASP A 430 -8.58 -26.24 -1.20
N GLU A 431 -9.79 -25.71 -1.02
CA GLU A 431 -10.65 -25.30 -2.15
C GLU A 431 -10.03 -24.13 -2.93
N SER A 432 -9.41 -23.18 -2.23
CA SER A 432 -8.67 -22.07 -2.85
C SER A 432 -7.46 -22.56 -3.66
N LEU A 433 -6.74 -23.58 -3.20
CA LEU A 433 -5.64 -24.22 -3.94
C LEU A 433 -6.16 -24.96 -5.17
N ILE A 434 -7.26 -25.70 -5.04
CA ILE A 434 -7.88 -26.42 -6.16
C ILE A 434 -8.34 -25.44 -7.26
N LYS A 435 -8.93 -24.30 -6.89
CA LYS A 435 -9.28 -23.24 -7.87
C LYS A 435 -8.07 -22.67 -8.61
N GLN A 436 -6.88 -22.79 -8.05
CA GLN A 436 -5.61 -22.40 -8.66
C GLN A 436 -4.93 -23.55 -9.44
N ASN A 437 -5.60 -24.69 -9.59
CA ASN A 437 -5.06 -25.93 -10.16
C ASN A 437 -3.83 -26.43 -9.39
N ILE A 438 -3.85 -26.32 -8.07
CA ILE A 438 -2.83 -26.84 -7.16
C ILE A 438 -3.43 -28.00 -6.36
N THR A 439 -2.75 -29.14 -6.37
CA THR A 439 -3.14 -30.29 -5.55
C THR A 439 -2.83 -29.96 -4.08
N PRO A 440 -3.82 -29.98 -3.16
CA PRO A 440 -3.63 -29.56 -1.77
C PRO A 440 -2.84 -30.59 -0.95
N ARG A 441 -2.68 -31.81 -1.47
CA ARG A 441 -2.02 -32.92 -0.79
C ARG A 441 -0.77 -33.36 -1.54
N ILE A 442 0.24 -33.80 -0.79
CA ILE A 442 1.45 -34.43 -1.33
C ILE A 442 1.04 -35.65 -2.17
N GLU A 443 1.55 -35.73 -3.40
CA GLU A 443 1.15 -36.71 -4.41
C GLU A 443 1.25 -38.16 -3.92
N GLU A 444 2.32 -38.53 -3.21
CA GLU A 444 2.48 -39.87 -2.66
C GLU A 444 1.35 -40.25 -1.69
N VAL A 445 1.00 -39.32 -0.79
CA VAL A 445 -0.05 -39.53 0.22
C VAL A 445 -1.43 -39.54 -0.44
N ASP A 446 -1.65 -38.66 -1.42
CA ASP A 446 -2.92 -38.58 -2.14
C ASP A 446 -3.20 -39.85 -2.95
N ASN A 447 -2.19 -40.37 -3.66
CA ASN A 447 -2.30 -41.61 -4.41
C ASN A 447 -2.55 -42.79 -3.46
N ALA A 448 -1.78 -42.92 -2.37
CA ALA A 448 -1.97 -43.99 -1.40
C ALA A 448 -3.37 -43.95 -0.76
N LEU A 449 -3.88 -42.76 -0.43
CA LEU A 449 -5.22 -42.61 0.14
C LEU A 449 -6.31 -42.93 -0.90
N LYS A 450 -6.16 -42.48 -2.15
CA LYS A 450 -7.11 -42.80 -3.23
C LYS A 450 -7.21 -44.30 -3.45
N THR A 451 -6.07 -44.99 -3.61
CA THR A 451 -6.04 -46.45 -3.77
C THR A 451 -6.66 -47.16 -2.55
N TYR A 452 -6.35 -46.70 -1.33
CA TYR A 452 -6.94 -47.28 -0.13
C TYR A 452 -8.47 -47.09 -0.06
N LEU A 453 -8.97 -45.89 -0.39
CA LEU A 453 -10.41 -45.61 -0.43
C LEU A 453 -11.13 -46.40 -1.54
N GLU A 454 -10.47 -46.61 -2.69
CA GLU A 454 -10.98 -47.46 -3.76
C GLU A 454 -11.10 -48.93 -3.32
N LEU A 455 -10.10 -49.46 -2.61
CA LEU A 455 -10.15 -50.82 -2.03
C LEU A 455 -11.28 -50.96 -1.00
N ILE A 456 -11.54 -49.93 -0.19
CA ILE A 456 -12.69 -49.92 0.72
C ILE A 456 -14.00 -49.94 -0.06
N ALA A 457 -14.13 -49.09 -1.08
CA ALA A 457 -15.35 -48.98 -1.88
C ALA A 457 -15.68 -50.26 -2.67
N THR A 458 -14.69 -51.12 -2.94
CA THR A 458 -14.87 -52.43 -3.58
C THR A 458 -15.03 -53.59 -2.58
N GLY A 459 -15.11 -53.32 -1.27
CA GLY A 459 -15.25 -54.34 -0.22
C GLY A 459 -13.97 -55.16 0.02
N GLN A 460 -12.82 -54.57 -0.29
CA GLN A 460 -11.49 -55.19 -0.15
C GLN A 460 -10.70 -54.56 1.01
N SER A 461 -11.36 -54.04 2.05
CA SER A 461 -10.69 -53.33 3.15
C SER A 461 -9.72 -54.20 3.94
N GLN A 462 -9.97 -55.52 3.95
CA GLN A 462 -9.15 -56.53 4.64
C GLN A 462 -8.11 -57.20 3.73
N SER A 463 -7.97 -56.74 2.48
CA SER A 463 -6.92 -57.23 1.60
C SER A 463 -5.53 -56.89 2.14
N GLU A 464 -4.52 -57.71 1.82
CA GLU A 464 -3.14 -57.46 2.25
C GLU A 464 -2.66 -56.08 1.79
N GLU A 465 -3.02 -55.69 0.56
CA GLU A 465 -2.73 -54.36 0.00
C GLU A 465 -3.39 -53.24 0.80
N ALA A 466 -4.68 -53.37 1.15
CA ALA A 466 -5.39 -52.37 1.94
C ALA A 466 -4.81 -52.23 3.36
N LEU A 467 -4.44 -53.34 4.01
CA LEU A 467 -3.81 -53.33 5.33
C LEU A 467 -2.41 -52.69 5.29
N GLN A 468 -1.62 -52.97 4.25
CA GLN A 468 -0.32 -52.34 4.03
C GLN A 468 -0.45 -50.83 3.78
N LEU A 469 -1.38 -50.42 2.91
CA LEU A 469 -1.67 -49.01 2.66
C LEU A 469 -2.16 -48.29 3.92
N ARG A 470 -3.04 -48.93 4.69
CA ARG A 470 -3.53 -48.41 5.97
C ARG A 470 -2.37 -48.17 6.94
N ALA A 471 -1.50 -49.17 7.16
CA ALA A 471 -0.36 -49.04 8.04
C ALA A 471 0.60 -47.92 7.58
N LYS A 472 0.86 -47.82 6.27
CA LYS A 472 1.67 -46.74 5.69
C LYS A 472 1.05 -45.36 5.93
N LEU A 473 -0.25 -45.21 5.70
CA LEU A 473 -0.96 -43.95 5.90
C LEU A 473 -1.01 -43.56 7.39
N GLU A 474 -1.22 -44.51 8.29
CA GLU A 474 -1.18 -44.26 9.74
C GLU A 474 0.20 -43.83 10.23
N GLN A 475 1.27 -44.44 9.73
CA GLN A 475 2.63 -44.03 10.04
C GLN A 475 2.93 -42.60 9.53
N THR A 476 2.38 -42.25 8.37
CA THR A 476 2.68 -40.97 7.69
C THR A 476 1.84 -39.81 8.23
N MET A 477 0.54 -40.04 8.42
CA MET A 477 -0.46 -39.01 8.74
C MET A 477 -0.94 -39.06 10.20
N GLY A 478 -0.63 -40.16 10.90
CA GLY A 478 -1.16 -40.47 12.23
C GLY A 478 -2.51 -41.18 12.18
N ALA A 479 -2.73 -42.15 13.07
CA ALA A 479 -3.96 -42.96 13.12
C ALA A 479 -5.24 -42.13 13.37
N ASN A 480 -5.11 -40.98 14.03
CA ASN A 480 -6.23 -40.08 14.33
C ASN A 480 -6.50 -39.04 13.21
N HIS A 481 -5.83 -39.16 12.06
CA HIS A 481 -6.06 -38.26 10.93
C HIS A 481 -7.51 -38.34 10.43
N GLN A 482 -8.12 -37.19 10.14
CA GLN A 482 -9.54 -37.08 9.77
C GLN A 482 -9.95 -38.01 8.62
N GLU A 483 -9.16 -38.07 7.55
CA GLU A 483 -9.42 -38.96 6.41
C GLU A 483 -9.37 -40.45 6.75
N LEU A 484 -8.54 -40.87 7.71
CA LEU A 484 -8.46 -42.25 8.16
C LEU A 484 -9.63 -42.62 9.08
N GLN A 485 -10.12 -41.66 9.85
CA GLN A 485 -11.38 -41.81 10.60
C GLN A 485 -12.57 -41.89 9.65
N ARG A 486 -12.59 -41.08 8.59
CA ARG A 486 -13.59 -41.18 7.52
C ARG A 486 -13.55 -42.54 6.83
N ALA A 487 -12.35 -43.06 6.53
CA ALA A 487 -12.18 -44.39 5.98
C ALA A 487 -12.77 -45.49 6.89
N ASN A 488 -12.58 -45.39 8.21
CA ASN A 488 -13.18 -46.35 9.16
C ASN A 488 -14.71 -46.34 9.11
N VAL A 489 -15.32 -45.15 8.96
CA VAL A 489 -16.77 -45.02 8.81
C VAL A 489 -17.23 -45.63 7.47
N LEU A 490 -16.47 -45.44 6.40
CA LEU A 490 -16.78 -46.02 5.08
C LEU A 490 -16.67 -47.55 5.09
N ILE A 491 -15.70 -48.12 5.80
CA ILE A 491 -15.58 -49.58 5.96
C ILE A 491 -16.88 -50.14 6.55
N ASN A 492 -17.38 -49.56 7.65
CA ASN A 492 -18.65 -49.99 8.26
C ASN A 492 -19.90 -49.78 7.37
N PHE A 493 -19.78 -49.02 6.27
CA PHE A 493 -20.87 -48.76 5.34
C PHE A 493 -20.86 -49.72 4.14
N TYR A 494 -19.66 -50.08 3.65
CA TYR A 494 -19.48 -50.96 2.50
C TYR A 494 -19.33 -52.43 2.86
N GLU A 495 -18.98 -52.72 4.11
CA GLU A 495 -18.80 -54.06 4.69
C GLU A 495 -19.67 -54.21 5.94
#